data_AF-Q19159-F1
#
_entry.id   AF-Q19159-F1
#
_cell.length_a   1.000
_cell.length_b   1.000
_cell.length_c   1.000
_cell.angle_alpha   90.00
_cell.angle_beta   90.00
_cell.angle_gamma   90.00
#
_symmetry.space_group_name_H-M   'P 1'
#
loop_
_entity.id
_entity.type
_entity.pdbx_description
1 polymer ?
#
loop_
_entity_poly.entity_id
_entity_poly.type
_entity_poly.pdbx_seq_one_letter_code
_entity_poly.pdbx_strand_id
1 'polypeptide(L)'
;MNIQAIICSFVLGIGLVLICTSTNTADEDSDFTKTTFLVLFIVGCVMTLIGGLGYFYTIYEVLQRAHKKFRERQLRKLEQQVVRRRTETMARTRTIALTMEREKAMSMNGGGPPV
;
A
#
# COMPACT_ATOMS: atom_id res chain seq x y z
N MET A 1 2.74 15.53 3.54
CA MET A 1 2.95 15.45 5.00
C MET A 1 1.57 15.46 5.63
N ASN A 2 1.16 14.38 6.28
CA ASN A 2 -0.26 14.16 6.63
C ASN A 2 -0.61 15.00 7.87
N ILE A 3 -0.98 16.27 7.66
CA ILE A 3 -1.40 17.22 8.71
C ILE A 3 -2.48 16.58 9.61
N GLN A 4 -3.38 15.78 9.02
CA GLN A 4 -4.41 15.04 9.74
C GLN A 4 -3.83 14.09 10.81
N ALA A 5 -2.74 13.37 10.51
CA ALA A 5 -2.10 12.49 11.49
C ALA A 5 -1.49 13.29 12.66
N ILE A 6 -0.95 14.49 12.37
CA ILE A 6 -0.37 15.38 13.38
C ILE A 6 -1.47 15.90 14.31
N ILE A 7 -2.54 16.49 13.75
CA ILE A 7 -3.67 17.01 14.54
C ILE A 7 -4.29 15.89 15.38
N CYS A 8 -4.45 14.72 14.78
CA CYS A 8 -5.01 13.55 15.44
C CYS A 8 -4.12 13.07 16.61
N SER A 9 -2.80 13.01 16.44
CA SER A 9 -1.87 12.68 17.52
C SER A 9 -1.91 13.70 18.67
N PHE A 10 -2.12 14.97 18.36
CA PHE A 10 -2.24 16.04 19.35
C PHE A 10 -3.53 15.91 20.17
N VAL A 11 -4.66 15.62 19.52
CA VAL A 11 -5.95 15.36 20.18
C VAL A 11 -5.87 14.13 21.09
N LEU A 12 -5.23 13.05 20.64
CA LEU A 12 -4.98 11.86 21.47
C LEU A 12 -4.13 12.19 22.70
N GLY A 13 -3.08 13.00 22.52
CA GLY A 13 -2.23 13.46 23.63
C GLY A 13 -3.03 14.25 24.67
N ILE A 14 -3.85 15.21 24.23
CA ILE A 14 -4.71 15.99 25.13
C ILE A 14 -5.73 15.10 25.85
N GLY A 15 -6.38 14.19 25.13
CA GLY A 15 -7.33 13.24 25.71
C GLY A 15 -6.69 12.37 26.79
N LEU A 16 -5.50 11.84 26.53
CA LEU A 16 -4.73 11.05 27.50
C LEU A 16 -4.33 11.88 28.72
N VAL A 17 -3.83 13.11 28.53
CA VAL A 17 -3.44 14.01 29.63
C VAL A 17 -4.63 14.36 30.51
N LEU A 18 -5.81 14.61 29.93
CA LEU A 18 -7.05 14.86 30.68
C LEU A 18 -7.42 13.65 31.53
N ILE A 19 -7.33 12.43 30.98
CA ILE A 19 -7.57 11.18 31.73
C ILE A 19 -6.54 11.04 32.86
N CYS A 20 -5.25 11.19 32.58
CA CYS A 20 -4.19 11.05 33.58
C CYS A 20 -4.26 12.11 34.69
N THR A 21 -4.65 13.33 34.35
CA THR A 21 -4.85 14.41 35.35
C THR A 21 -6.03 14.07 36.25
N SER A 22 -7.14 13.61 35.65
CA SER A 22 -8.31 13.19 36.41
C SER A 22 -7.99 12.07 37.41
N THR A 23 -7.18 11.07 37.02
CA THR A 23 -6.80 9.96 37.92
C THR A 23 -5.86 10.38 39.05
N ASN A 24 -4.96 11.35 38.83
CA ASN A 24 -4.06 11.83 39.89
C ASN A 24 -4.76 12.77 40.87
N THR A 25 -5.71 13.60 40.42
CA THR A 25 -6.46 14.51 41.32
C THR A 25 -7.49 13.77 42.17
N ALA A 26 -7.88 12.54 41.81
CA ALA A 26 -8.84 11.74 42.56
C ALA A 26 -8.39 11.39 43.99
N ASP A 27 -7.09 11.47 44.28
CA ASP A 27 -6.54 11.13 45.60
C ASP A 27 -6.74 12.25 46.64
N GLU A 28 -6.99 13.50 46.22
CA GLU A 28 -6.81 14.65 47.12
C GLU A 28 -8.09 15.32 47.66
N ASP A 29 -9.32 15.12 47.13
CA ASP A 29 -10.51 15.75 47.75
C ASP A 29 -11.88 15.11 47.48
N SER A 30 -12.69 14.99 48.55
CA SER A 30 -13.63 13.87 48.84
C SER A 30 -14.97 13.81 48.09
N ASP A 31 -15.60 14.86 47.57
CA ASP A 31 -16.95 14.69 46.95
C ASP A 31 -17.30 15.65 45.81
N PHE A 32 -16.93 16.93 45.90
CA PHE A 32 -17.21 17.90 44.83
C PHE A 32 -16.42 17.60 43.55
N THR A 33 -15.22 17.05 43.73
CA THR A 33 -14.32 16.66 42.64
C THR A 33 -14.77 15.41 41.90
N LYS A 34 -15.63 14.55 42.50
CA LYS A 34 -16.07 13.29 41.85
C LYS A 34 -16.90 13.55 40.59
N THR A 35 -17.79 14.53 40.63
CA THR A 35 -18.62 14.90 39.46
C THR A 35 -17.76 15.56 38.38
N THR A 36 -16.89 16.51 38.76
CA THR A 36 -15.92 17.13 37.84
C THR A 36 -14.99 16.09 37.23
N PHE A 37 -14.52 15.12 38.02
CA PHE A 37 -13.71 13.99 37.58
C PHE A 37 -14.45 13.17 36.53
N LEU A 38 -15.69 12.77 36.80
CA LEU A 38 -16.49 11.98 35.88
C LEU A 38 -16.70 12.72 34.55
N VAL A 39 -16.94 14.04 34.60
CA VAL A 39 -17.05 14.88 33.39
C VAL A 39 -15.71 14.92 32.62
N LEU A 40 -14.59 15.20 33.30
CA LEU A 40 -13.26 15.24 32.66
C LEU A 40 -12.88 13.90 32.05
N PHE A 41 -13.19 12.80 32.75
CA PHE A 41 -12.93 11.44 32.28
C PHE A 41 -13.76 11.11 31.04
N ILE A 42 -15.05 11.46 31.02
CA ILE A 42 -15.92 11.27 29.85
C ILE A 42 -15.42 12.11 28.67
N VAL A 43 -15.12 13.39 28.89
CA VAL A 43 -14.60 14.28 27.83
C VAL A 43 -13.27 13.74 27.28
N GLY A 44 -12.36 13.32 28.15
CA GLY A 44 -11.10 12.69 27.77
C GLY A 44 -11.30 11.41 26.98
N CYS A 45 -12.24 10.55 27.38
CA CYS A 45 -12.61 9.33 26.65
C CYS A 45 -13.15 9.65 25.25
N VAL A 46 -14.09 10.61 25.14
CA VAL A 46 -14.68 11.00 23.86
C VAL A 46 -13.63 11.60 22.93
N MET A 47 -12.77 12.50 23.43
CA MET A 47 -11.66 13.06 22.66
C MET A 47 -10.68 11.98 22.20
N THR A 48 -10.39 11.00 23.06
CA THR A 48 -9.50 9.87 22.73
C THR A 48 -10.13 8.97 21.67
N LEU A 49 -11.43 8.67 21.75
CA LEU A 49 -12.13 7.86 20.75
C LEU A 49 -12.21 8.56 19.39
N ILE A 50 -12.56 9.85 19.36
CA ILE A 50 -12.62 10.63 18.12
C ILE A 50 -11.22 10.76 17.50
N GLY A 51 -10.22 11.09 18.32
CA GLY A 51 -8.82 11.12 17.91
C GLY A 51 -8.39 9.77 17.35
N GLY A 52 -8.60 8.68 18.09
CA GLY A 52 -8.23 7.33 17.70
C GLY A 52 -8.90 6.90 16.39
N LEU A 53 -10.21 7.07 16.25
CA LEU A 53 -10.94 6.77 15.02
C LEU A 53 -10.39 7.56 13.82
N GLY A 54 -10.12 8.86 14.00
CA GLY A 54 -9.47 9.69 12.99
C GLY A 54 -8.08 9.18 12.60
N TYR A 55 -7.31 8.66 13.56
CA TYR A 55 -6.00 8.07 13.34
C TYR A 55 -6.10 6.80 12.50
N PHE A 56 -6.98 5.88 12.91
CA PHE A 56 -7.21 4.62 12.20
C PHE A 56 -7.65 4.86 10.77
N TYR A 57 -8.55 5.82 10.54
CA TYR A 57 -8.98 6.17 9.19
C TYR A 57 -7.81 6.67 8.33
N THR A 58 -6.97 7.53 8.90
CA THR A 58 -5.79 8.07 8.21
C THR A 58 -4.79 6.96 7.86
N ILE A 59 -4.50 6.06 8.80
CA ILE A 59 -3.63 4.90 8.54
C ILE A 59 -4.23 4.01 7.46
N TYR A 60 -5.52 3.72 7.55
CA TYR A 60 -6.21 2.88 6.59
C TYR A 60 -6.10 3.45 5.17
N GLU A 61 -6.29 4.75 5.00
CA GLU A 61 -6.16 5.41 3.71
C GLU A 61 -4.72 5.35 3.17
N VAL A 62 -3.72 5.60 4.02
CA VAL A 62 -2.30 5.50 3.65
C VAL A 62 -1.94 4.06 3.26
N LEU A 63 -2.45 3.08 4.01
CA LEU A 63 -2.21 1.67 3.78
C LEU A 63 -2.89 1.20 2.49
N GLN A 64 -4.11 1.66 2.21
CA GLN A 64 -4.81 1.35 0.96
C GLN A 64 -4.08 1.95 -0.25
N ARG A 65 -3.62 3.20 -0.15
CA ARG A 65 -2.79 3.84 -1.18
C ARG A 65 -1.47 3.10 -1.40
N ALA A 66 -0.82 2.64 -0.31
CA ALA A 66 0.40 1.86 -0.39
C ALA A 66 0.18 0.49 -1.06
N HIS A 67 -0.88 -0.23 -0.69
CA HIS A 67 -1.25 -1.49 -1.31
C HIS A 67 -1.58 -1.34 -2.80
N LYS A 68 -2.32 -0.28 -3.17
CA LYS A 68 -2.63 0.00 -4.57
C LYS A 68 -1.35 0.24 -5.38
N LYS A 69 -0.45 1.08 -4.89
CA LYS A 69 0.84 1.36 -5.54
C LYS A 69 1.74 0.12 -5.62
N PHE A 70 1.71 -0.76 -4.62
CA PHE A 70 2.45 -2.02 -4.65
C PHE A 70 1.86 -2.99 -5.69
N ARG A 71 0.53 -3.13 -5.73
CA ARG A 71 -0.17 -3.98 -6.69
C ARG A 71 0.05 -3.52 -8.13
N GLU A 72 -0.01 -2.21 -8.39
CA GLU A 72 0.29 -1.63 -9.71
C GLU A 72 1.74 -1.87 -10.14
N ARG A 73 2.70 -1.74 -9.22
CA ARG A 73 4.12 -2.03 -9.50
C ARG A 73 4.35 -3.51 -9.81
N GLN A 74 3.72 -4.41 -9.07
CA GLN A 74 3.80 -5.85 -9.35
C GLN A 74 3.16 -6.20 -10.69
N LEU A 75 1.99 -5.62 -11.00
CA LEU A 75 1.31 -5.84 -12.27
C LEU A 75 2.17 -5.37 -13.45
N ARG A 76 2.75 -4.17 -13.38
CA ARG A 76 3.66 -3.67 -14.43
C ARG A 76 4.90 -4.54 -14.60
N LYS A 77 5.49 -5.03 -13.51
CA LYS A 77 6.63 -5.96 -13.59
C LYS A 77 6.24 -7.27 -14.26
N LEU A 78 5.07 -7.82 -13.92
CA LEU A 78 4.56 -9.04 -14.52
C LEU A 78 4.25 -8.84 -16.02
N GLU A 79 3.58 -7.75 -16.38
CA GLU A 79 3.28 -7.39 -17.77
C GLU A 79 4.57 -7.24 -18.59
N GLN A 80 5.58 -6.52 -18.08
CA GLN A 80 6.87 -6.37 -18.75
C GLN A 80 7.58 -7.72 -18.93
N GLN A 81 7.55 -8.60 -17.94
CA GLN A 81 8.15 -9.93 -18.05
C GLN A 81 7.42 -10.82 -19.06
N VAL A 82 6.08 -10.79 -19.09
CA VAL A 82 5.27 -11.56 -20.05
C VAL A 82 5.48 -11.06 -21.47
N VAL A 83 5.47 -9.73 -21.69
CA VAL A 83 5.72 -9.14 -23.01
C VAL A 83 7.12 -9.51 -23.49
N ARG A 84 8.15 -9.34 -22.67
CA ARG A 84 9.53 -9.68 -23.04
C ARG A 84 9.68 -11.15 -23.43
N ARG A 85 9.12 -12.07 -22.64
CA ARG A 85 9.14 -13.51 -22.97
C ARG A 85 8.38 -13.82 -24.26
N ARG A 86 7.24 -13.18 -24.52
CA ARG A 86 6.50 -13.37 -25.78
C ARG A 86 7.28 -12.87 -26.99
N THR A 87 7.90 -11.69 -26.90
CA THR A 87 8.68 -11.11 -28.00
C THR A 87 9.92 -11.93 -28.31
N GLU A 88 10.63 -12.42 -27.29
CA GLU A 88 11.81 -13.28 -27.45
C GLU A 88 11.44 -14.63 -28.10
N THR A 89 10.33 -15.26 -27.68
CA THR A 89 9.84 -16.51 -28.30
C THR A 89 9.40 -16.29 -29.74
N MET A 90 8.63 -15.24 -30.03
CA MET A 90 8.18 -14.93 -31.40
C MET A 90 9.35 -14.61 -32.33
N ALA A 91 10.36 -13.89 -31.85
CA ALA A 91 11.56 -13.59 -32.64
C ALA A 91 12.31 -14.89 -32.98
N ARG A 92 12.52 -15.79 -32.01
CA ARG A 92 13.17 -17.08 -32.23
C ARG A 92 12.40 -17.96 -33.21
N THR A 93 11.08 -18.06 -33.05
CA THR A 93 10.24 -18.85 -33.97
C THR A 93 10.31 -18.30 -35.40
N ARG A 94 10.31 -16.97 -35.58
CA ARG A 94 10.44 -16.34 -36.90
C ARG A 94 11.81 -16.60 -37.54
N THR A 95 12.89 -16.46 -36.77
CA THR A 95 14.24 -16.71 -37.31
C THR A 95 14.41 -18.16 -37.72
N ILE A 96 13.93 -19.10 -36.90
CA ILE A 96 14.02 -20.54 -37.20
C ILE A 96 13.17 -20.90 -38.42
N ALA A 97 11.96 -20.34 -38.55
CA ALA A 97 11.13 -20.56 -39.73
C ALA A 97 11.81 -20.03 -41.00
N LEU A 98 12.42 -18.85 -40.96
CA LEU A 98 13.13 -18.27 -42.12
C LEU A 98 14.39 -19.06 -42.50
N THR A 99 15.13 -19.59 -41.53
CA THR A 99 16.30 -20.44 -41.83
C THR A 99 15.87 -21.77 -42.44
N MET A 100 14.81 -22.41 -41.92
CA MET A 100 14.27 -23.64 -42.50
C MET A 100 13.76 -23.43 -43.94
N GLU A 101 13.04 -22.33 -44.19
CA GLU A 101 12.58 -22.00 -45.55
C GLU A 101 13.75 -21.74 -46.51
N ARG A 102 14.82 -21.06 -46.05
CA ARG A 102 16.04 -20.86 -46.85
C ARG A 102 16.78 -22.16 -47.12
N GLU A 103 16.95 -23.03 -46.12
CA GLU A 103 17.58 -24.33 -46.28
C GLU A 103 16.80 -25.21 -47.25
N LYS A 104 15.47 -25.22 -47.15
CA LYS A 104 14.59 -25.93 -48.08
C LYS A 104 14.70 -25.38 -49.50
N ALA A 105 14.71 -24.05 -49.69
CA ALA A 105 14.87 -23.42 -50.99
C ALA A 105 16.25 -23.70 -51.62
N MET A 106 17.33 -23.65 -50.83
CA MET A 106 18.68 -23.97 -51.30
C MET A 106 18.82 -25.46 -51.68
N SER A 107 18.23 -26.36 -50.89
CA SER A 107 18.23 -27.80 -51.21
C SER A 107 17.46 -28.13 -52.49
N MET A 108 16.44 -27.35 -52.86
CA MET A 108 15.70 -27.58 -54.11
C MET A 108 16.41 -26.98 -55.33
N ASN A 109 17.22 -25.93 -55.16
CA ASN A 109 17.88 -25.24 -56.28
C ASN A 109 19.30 -25.76 -56.59
N GLY A 110 19.93 -26.50 -55.66
CA GLY A 110 21.30 -27.00 -55.81
C GLY A 110 21.46 -28.34 -56.54
N GLY A 111 20.38 -28.93 -57.05
CA GLY A 111 20.37 -30.28 -57.64
C GLY A 111 20.00 -30.31 -59.11
N GLY A 112 20.79 -29.67 -59.98
CA GLY A 112 20.64 -29.76 -61.43
C GLY A 112 22.00 -29.75 -62.13
N PRO A 113 22.55 -30.90 -62.56
CA PRO A 113 23.85 -30.96 -63.21
C PRO A 113 23.74 -30.51 -64.69
N PRO A 114 24.58 -29.57 -65.18
CA PRO A 114 24.68 -29.34 -66.60
C PRO A 114 25.71 -30.31 -67.20
N VAL A 115 25.18 -31.27 -67.97
CA VAL A 115 25.76 -32.00 -69.13
C VAL A 115 27.22 -32.46 -69.05
#